data_AF-A0A382KK36-F1
#
_entry.id   AF-A0A382KK36-F1
#
_cell.length_a   1.000
_cell.length_b   1.000
_cell.length_c   1.000
_cell.angle_alpha   90.00
_cell.angle_beta   90.00
_cell.angle_gamma   90.00
#
_symmetry.space_group_name_H-M   'P 1'
#
loop_
_entity.id
_entity.type
_entity.pdbx_description
1 polymer ?
#
loop_
_entity_poly.entity_id
_entity_poly.type
_entity_poly.pdbx_seq_one_letter_code
_entity_poly.pdbx_strand_id
1 'polypeptide(L)' 'MSFIVINTVQAREILDSRGNPTVEVDVYLSDGSFGRA' A
#
# COMPACT_ATOMS: atom_id res chain seq x y z
N MET A 1 -5.18 18.90 -17.84
CA MET A 1 -5.61 17.81 -16.94
C MET A 1 -4.35 17.04 -16.56
N SER A 2 -4.04 16.90 -15.27
CA SER A 2 -2.91 16.05 -14.83
C SER A 2 -3.45 14.65 -14.55
N PHE A 3 -2.73 13.61 -15.00
CA PHE A 3 -3.07 12.23 -14.64
C PHE A 3 -2.53 11.92 -13.25
N ILE A 4 -3.35 11.25 -12.44
CA ILE A 4 -2.90 10.68 -11.16
C ILE A 4 -2.30 9.31 -11.47
N VAL A 5 -1.05 9.12 -11.08
CA VAL A 5 -0.31 7.87 -11.30
C VAL A 5 0.15 7.28 -9.97
N ILE A 6 0.39 5.98 -9.95
CA ILE A 6 1.03 5.32 -8.81
C ILE A 6 2.46 5.84 -8.72
N ASN A 7 2.83 6.40 -7.57
CA ASN A 7 4.16 6.92 -7.32
C ASN A 7 5.04 5.89 -6.60
N THR A 8 4.50 5.27 -5.55
CA THR A 8 5.24 4.31 -4.71
C THR A 8 4.34 3.17 -4.26
N VAL A 9 4.90 1.95 -4.23
CA VAL A 9 4.28 0.75 -3.66
C VAL A 9 5.29 0.08 -2.72
N GLN A 10 4.92 -0.13 -1.46
CA GLN A 10 5.76 -0.80 -0.46
C GLN A 10 5.00 -1.93 0.21
N ALA A 11 5.50 -3.16 0.08
CA ALA A 11 4.94 -4.34 0.73
C ALA A 11 5.75 -4.74 1.97
N ARG A 12 5.08 -5.31 2.96
CA ARG A 12 5.70 -5.93 4.14
C ARG A 12 4.92 -7.17 4.56
N GLU A 13 5.62 -8.10 5.18
CA GLU A 13 4.99 -9.22 5.89
C GLU A 13 4.48 -8.73 7.25
N ILE A 14 3.24 -9.09 7.58
CA ILE A 14 2.61 -8.90 8.90
C ILE A 14 1.96 -10.22 9.34
N LEU A 15 1.43 -10.28 10.56
CA LEU A 15 0.66 -11.43 11.04
C LEU A 15 -0.84 -11.13 11.03
N ASP A 16 -1.66 -12.08 10.57
CA ASP A 16 -3.12 -12.03 10.69
C ASP A 16 -3.58 -12.27 12.16
N SER A 17 -4.88 -12.17 12.42
CA SER A 17 -5.44 -12.38 13.76
C SER A 17 -5.29 -13.82 14.30
N ARG A 18 -4.86 -14.77 13.46
CA ARG A 18 -4.56 -16.16 13.81
C ARG A 18 -3.05 -16.41 13.93
N GLY A 19 -2.22 -15.40 13.73
CA GLY A 19 -0.75 -15.50 13.79
C GLY A 19 -0.11 -16.04 12.52
N ASN A 20 -0.83 -16.10 11.39
CA ASN A 20 -0.25 -16.54 10.11
C ASN A 20 0.34 -15.33 9.36
N PRO A 21 1.52 -15.49 8.71
CA PRO A 21 2.05 -14.47 7.81
C PRO A 21 1.05 -14.08 6.71
N THR A 22 0.89 -12.78 6.50
CA THR A 22 0.14 -12.17 5.40
C THR A 22 0.87 -10.91 4.90
N VAL A 23 0.43 -10.34 3.78
CA VAL A 23 1.03 -9.14 3.19
C VAL A 23 0.18 -7.92 3.52
N GLU A 24 0.83 -6.82 3.88
CA GLU A 24 0.27 -5.47 3.90
C GLU A 24 1.02 -4.59 2.90
N VAL A 25 0.31 -3.73 2.17
CA VAL A 25 0.88 -2.85 1.15
C VAL A 25 0.47 -1.40 1.36
N ASP A 26 1.45 -0.51 1.34
CA ASP A 26 1.26 0.94 1.24
C ASP A 26 1.36 1.40 -0.22
N VAL A 27 0.39 2.20 -0.66
CA VAL A 27 0.37 2.85 -1.99
C VAL A 27 0.30 4.37 -1.83
N TYR A 28 1.21 5.07 -2.50
CA TYR A 28 1.19 6.53 -2.63
C TYR A 28 0.98 6.92 -4.09
N LEU A 29 0.07 7.86 -4.35
CA LEU A 29 -0.19 8.41 -5.68
C LEU A 29 0.56 9.73 -5.88
N SER A 30 0.70 10.15 -7.15
CA SER A 30 1.41 11.38 -7.54
C SER A 30 0.77 12.68 -7.03
N ASP A 31 -0.46 12.64 -6.55
CA ASP A 31 -1.18 13.75 -5.94
C ASP A 31 -1.08 13.78 -4.40
N GLY A 32 -0.36 12.82 -3.81
CA GLY A 32 -0.22 12.67 -2.36
C GLY A 32 -1.27 11.78 -1.69
N SER A 33 -2.25 11.25 -2.43
CA SER A 33 -3.22 10.29 -1.90
C SER A 33 -2.53 9.01 -1.40
N PHE A 34 -3.06 8.41 -0.33
CA PHE A 34 -2.51 7.24 0.34
C PHE A 34 -3.57 6.15 0.54
N GLY A 35 -3.18 4.89 0.36
CA GLY A 35 -4.00 3.72 0.67
C GLY A 35 -3.17 2.58 1.26
N ARG A 36 -3.81 1.78 2.12
CA ARG A 36 -3.22 0.59 2.74
C ARG A 36 -4.23 -0.56 2.77
N ALA A 37 -3.76 -1.77 2.47
CA ALA A 37 -4.53 -3.00 2.55
C ALA A 37 -3.61 -4.19 2.86
#